data_AF-A0A1D2YVS4-F1
#
_entry.id   AF-A0A1D2YVS4-F1
#
_cell.length_a   1.000
_cell.length_b   1.000
_cell.length_c   1.000
_cell.angle_alpha   90.00
_cell.angle_beta   90.00
_cell.angle_gamma   90.00
#
_symmetry.space_group_name_H-M   'P 1'
#
loop_
_entity.id
_entity.type
_entity.pdbx_description
1 polymer ?
#
loop_
_entity_poly.entity_id
_entity_poly.type
_entity_poly.pdbx_seq_one_letter_code
_entity_poly.pdbx_strand_id
1 'polypeptide(L)'
;MNIETISIALGSSVLASLVTALYTIKVKDKEHIARYIVEERQNWRKDIREKSVKFIEAEPCNKEKIMYELQVRLNPHDKHDNEIIELMKNIIKKCADNNCKKNSENENIVEMEEKEFIYKISELLKEDWERAKLEVKTDVGNLYKVIHLSYVFLIYFVYYIFWGKEVIDSTINSVIIAILIYFGGLYLARFLMNKGSIVKPSSKKGLFRYIKEIATEHYTRG
;
A
#
# COMPACT_ATOMS: atom_id res chain seq x y z
N MET A 1 -46.29 -5.69 -23.16
CA MET A 1 -45.25 -4.88 -22.51
C MET A 1 -45.14 -3.59 -23.33
N ASN A 2 -45.35 -2.43 -22.71
CA ASN A 2 -45.44 -1.16 -23.43
C ASN A 2 -44.04 -0.66 -23.82
N ILE A 3 -43.93 0.11 -24.92
CA ILE A 3 -42.67 0.66 -25.41
C ILE A 3 -41.95 1.47 -24.30
N GLU A 4 -42.70 2.18 -23.46
CA GLU A 4 -42.18 2.89 -22.28
C GLU A 4 -41.51 1.95 -21.27
N THR A 5 -42.12 0.80 -20.96
CA THR A 5 -41.53 -0.17 -20.02
C THR A 5 -40.25 -0.80 -20.56
N ILE A 6 -40.16 -1.00 -21.87
CA ILE A 6 -38.95 -1.50 -22.55
C ILE A 6 -37.85 -0.42 -22.49
N SER A 7 -38.19 0.84 -22.78
CA SER A 7 -37.25 1.96 -22.74
C SER A 7 -36.68 2.19 -21.34
N ILE A 8 -37.51 2.08 -20.29
CA ILE A 8 -37.09 2.21 -18.89
C ILE A 8 -36.17 1.04 -18.49
N ALA A 9 -36.52 -0.18 -18.87
CA ALA A 9 -35.70 -1.36 -18.58
C ALA A 9 -34.34 -1.30 -19.29
N LEU A 10 -34.30 -0.88 -20.56
CA LEU A 10 -33.06 -0.72 -21.31
C LEU A 10 -32.21 0.42 -20.75
N GLY A 11 -32.80 1.59 -20.48
CA GLY A 11 -32.08 2.73 -19.90
C GLY A 11 -31.44 2.43 -18.54
N SER A 12 -32.17 1.73 -17.67
CA SER A 12 -31.66 1.33 -16.34
C SER A 12 -30.55 0.27 -16.44
N SER A 13 -30.66 -0.69 -17.37
CA SER A 13 -29.61 -1.71 -17.59
C SER A 13 -28.31 -1.11 -18.12
N VAL A 14 -28.39 -0.15 -19.05
CA VAL A 14 -27.22 0.53 -19.64
C VAL A 14 -26.53 1.37 -18.57
N LEU A 15 -27.27 2.13 -17.77
CA LEU A 15 -26.72 2.91 -16.67
C LEU A 15 -26.06 2.03 -15.61
N ALA A 16 -26.69 0.92 -15.23
CA ALA A 16 -26.10 -0.04 -14.30
C ALA A 16 -24.77 -0.61 -14.85
N SER A 17 -24.75 -1.01 -16.12
CA SER A 17 -23.55 -1.55 -16.76
C SER A 17 -22.40 -0.53 -16.82
N LEU A 18 -22.71 0.75 -17.05
CA LEU A 18 -21.72 1.83 -17.07
C LEU A 18 -21.13 2.07 -15.68
N VAL A 19 -21.98 2.12 -14.64
CA VAL A 19 -21.52 2.26 -13.25
C VAL A 19 -20.66 1.07 -12.83
N THR A 20 -21.08 -0.16 -13.17
CA THR A 20 -20.31 -1.37 -12.92
C THR A 20 -18.97 -1.31 -13.64
N ALA A 21 -18.93 -0.93 -14.93
CA ALA A 21 -17.69 -0.83 -15.69
C ALA A 21 -16.69 0.17 -15.06
N LEU A 22 -17.16 1.36 -14.68
CA LEU A 22 -16.32 2.38 -14.02
C LEU A 22 -15.79 1.91 -12.67
N TYR A 23 -16.63 1.23 -11.87
CA TYR A 23 -16.22 0.62 -10.62
C TYR A 23 -15.18 -0.48 -10.83
N THR A 24 -15.42 -1.37 -11.81
CA THR A 24 -14.52 -2.48 -12.15
C THR A 24 -13.15 -1.97 -12.60
N ILE A 25 -13.07 -0.93 -13.44
CA ILE A 25 -11.79 -0.34 -13.86
C ILE A 25 -11.01 0.14 -12.62
N LYS A 26 -11.66 0.90 -11.73
CA LYS A 26 -11.01 1.45 -10.54
C LYS A 26 -10.54 0.38 -9.55
N VAL A 27 -11.30 -0.70 -9.39
CA VAL A 27 -10.91 -1.84 -8.52
C VAL A 27 -9.75 -2.61 -9.14
N LYS A 28 -9.82 -2.91 -10.45
CA LYS A 28 -8.77 -3.64 -11.17
C LYS A 28 -7.42 -2.91 -11.16
N ASP A 29 -7.41 -1.59 -11.33
CA ASP A 29 -6.17 -0.80 -11.30
C ASP A 29 -5.46 -0.90 -9.94
N LYS A 30 -6.23 -0.75 -8.85
CA LYS A 30 -5.69 -0.90 -7.49
C LYS A 30 -5.19 -2.32 -7.23
N GLU A 31 -5.96 -3.31 -7.67
CA GLU A 31 -5.59 -4.72 -7.53
C GLU A 31 -4.33 -5.06 -8.32
N HIS A 32 -4.14 -4.47 -9.51
CA HIS A 32 -2.94 -4.67 -10.32
C HIS A 32 -1.70 -4.06 -9.65
N ILE A 33 -1.77 -2.81 -9.22
CA ILE A 33 -0.65 -2.14 -8.52
C ILE A 33 -0.33 -2.86 -7.21
N ALA A 34 -1.35 -3.25 -6.44
CA ALA A 34 -1.16 -3.98 -5.19
C ALA A 34 -0.50 -5.34 -5.44
N ARG A 35 -0.94 -6.09 -6.46
CA ARG A 35 -0.32 -7.37 -6.84
C ARG A 35 1.14 -7.19 -7.22
N TYR A 36 1.46 -6.22 -8.08
CA TYR A 36 2.84 -5.95 -8.48
C TYR A 36 3.73 -5.63 -7.28
N ILE A 37 3.30 -4.74 -6.38
CA ILE A 37 4.07 -4.40 -5.17
C ILE A 37 4.24 -5.61 -4.25
N VAL A 38 3.19 -6.42 -4.09
CA VAL A 38 3.24 -7.62 -3.25
C VAL A 38 4.21 -8.65 -3.83
N GLU A 39 4.17 -8.87 -5.14
CA GLU A 39 5.08 -9.77 -5.85
C GLU A 39 6.54 -9.29 -5.75
N GLU A 40 6.79 -8.01 -6.00
CA GLU A 40 8.13 -7.42 -5.86
C GLU A 40 8.65 -7.56 -4.42
N ARG A 41 7.81 -7.33 -3.41
CA ARG A 41 8.19 -7.54 -2.00
C ARG A 41 8.41 -9.00 -1.64
N GLN A 42 7.65 -9.92 -2.21
CA GLN A 42 7.90 -11.35 -2.04
C GLN A 42 9.26 -11.74 -2.63
N ASN A 43 9.57 -11.25 -3.83
CA ASN A 43 10.86 -11.44 -4.48
C ASN A 43 11.98 -10.82 -3.65
N TRP A 44 11.84 -9.58 -3.22
CA TRP A 44 12.81 -8.90 -2.35
C TRP A 44 13.05 -9.68 -1.06
N ARG A 45 12.02 -10.11 -0.32
CA ARG A 45 12.18 -10.91 0.92
C ARG A 45 12.89 -12.24 0.67
N LYS A 46 12.60 -12.90 -0.46
CA LYS A 46 13.27 -14.15 -0.85
C LYS A 46 14.76 -13.88 -1.09
N ASP A 47 15.06 -12.84 -1.85
CA ASP A 47 16.42 -12.47 -2.23
C ASP A 47 17.25 -12.02 -1.02
N ILE A 48 16.66 -11.26 -0.07
CA ILE A 48 17.29 -10.93 1.21
C ILE A 48 17.64 -12.21 1.98
N ARG A 49 16.69 -13.13 2.17
CA ARG A 49 16.96 -14.40 2.90
C ARG A 49 18.08 -15.21 2.26
N GLU A 50 18.00 -15.41 0.94
CA GLU A 50 18.99 -16.20 0.20
C GLU A 50 20.38 -15.58 0.29
N LYS A 51 20.49 -14.25 0.14
CA LYS A 51 21.78 -13.56 0.23
C LYS A 51 22.32 -13.51 1.66
N SER A 52 21.46 -13.37 2.66
CA SER A 52 21.88 -13.42 4.07
C SER A 52 22.46 -14.77 4.44
N VAL A 53 21.84 -15.88 4.00
CA VAL A 53 22.40 -17.23 4.21
C VAL A 53 23.72 -17.38 3.47
N LYS A 54 23.77 -17.00 2.19
CA LYS A 54 25.00 -17.04 1.39
C LYS A 54 26.13 -16.21 2.02
N PHE A 55 25.82 -15.07 2.65
CA PHE A 55 26.81 -14.24 3.31
C PHE A 55 27.46 -14.94 4.51
N ILE A 56 26.67 -15.67 5.30
CA ILE A 56 27.18 -16.44 6.44
C ILE A 56 28.06 -17.59 5.93
N GLU A 57 27.57 -18.36 4.96
CA GLU A 57 28.24 -19.56 4.43
C GLU A 57 29.45 -19.26 3.52
N ALA A 58 29.55 -18.03 2.99
CA ALA A 58 30.62 -17.66 2.07
C ALA A 58 31.99 -17.61 2.73
N GLU A 59 33.01 -18.04 1.97
CA GLU A 59 34.41 -17.79 2.33
C GLU A 59 34.70 -16.27 2.42
N PRO A 60 35.69 -15.85 3.22
CA PRO A 60 35.99 -14.44 3.47
C PRO A 60 36.16 -13.60 2.18
N CYS A 61 36.77 -14.17 1.14
CA CYS A 61 36.99 -13.51 -0.15
C CYS A 61 35.70 -13.22 -0.95
N ASN A 62 34.61 -13.94 -0.66
CA ASN A 62 33.33 -13.83 -1.36
C ASN A 62 32.29 -13.02 -0.57
N LYS A 63 32.48 -12.82 0.75
CA LYS A 63 31.56 -12.08 1.62
C LYS A 63 31.38 -10.62 1.16
N GLU A 64 32.43 -9.97 0.65
CA GLU A 64 32.37 -8.55 0.21
C GLU A 64 31.44 -8.33 -0.99
N LYS A 65 31.49 -9.22 -1.99
CA LYS A 65 30.56 -9.18 -3.12
C LYS A 65 29.11 -9.32 -2.67
N ILE A 66 28.85 -10.27 -1.78
CA ILE A 66 27.49 -10.52 -1.25
C ILE A 66 27.01 -9.32 -0.41
N MET A 67 27.91 -8.66 0.33
CA MET A 67 27.61 -7.43 1.04
C MET A 67 27.14 -6.33 0.10
N TYR A 68 27.81 -6.08 -1.02
CA TYR A 68 27.36 -5.06 -1.97
C TYR A 68 25.99 -5.41 -2.58
N GLU A 69 25.75 -6.69 -2.89
CA GLU A 69 24.46 -7.14 -3.39
C GLU A 69 23.32 -6.94 -2.36
N LEU A 70 23.59 -7.15 -1.08
CA LEU A 70 22.63 -6.87 -0.01
C LEU A 70 22.46 -5.35 0.19
N GLN A 71 23.55 -4.59 0.19
CA GLN A 71 23.54 -3.15 0.42
C GLN A 71 22.65 -2.39 -0.58
N VAL A 72 22.66 -2.77 -1.86
CA VAL A 72 21.80 -2.12 -2.88
C VAL A 72 20.30 -2.44 -2.70
N ARG A 73 19.95 -3.42 -1.87
CA ARG A 73 18.57 -3.81 -1.55
C ARG A 73 18.06 -3.24 -0.23
N LEU A 74 18.97 -2.72 0.59
CA LEU A 74 18.67 -2.07 1.86
C LEU A 74 18.49 -0.56 1.65
N ASN A 75 17.77 0.08 2.56
CA ASN A 75 17.55 1.51 2.53
C ASN A 75 18.74 2.24 3.19
N PRO A 76 19.54 3.02 2.44
CA PRO A 76 20.69 3.73 2.99
C PRO A 76 20.32 4.83 3.99
N HIS A 77 19.06 5.26 4.01
CA HIS A 77 18.56 6.28 4.95
C HIS A 77 17.96 5.68 6.22
N ASP A 78 17.77 4.36 6.29
CA ASP A 78 17.25 3.70 7.48
C ASP A 78 18.40 3.33 8.43
N LYS A 79 18.19 3.60 9.73
CA LYS A 79 19.23 3.36 10.74
C LYS A 79 19.45 1.86 10.95
N HIS A 80 18.39 1.05 10.98
CA HIS A 80 18.48 -0.39 11.21
C HIS A 80 19.16 -1.08 10.03
N ASP A 81 18.89 -0.62 8.82
CA ASP A 81 19.55 -1.11 7.60
C ASP A 81 21.05 -0.77 7.58
N ASN A 82 21.42 0.42 8.04
CA ASN A 82 22.83 0.79 8.21
C ASN A 82 23.53 -0.03 9.29
N GLU A 83 22.85 -0.37 10.40
CA GLU A 83 23.38 -1.28 11.42
C GLU A 83 23.69 -2.67 10.83
N ILE A 84 22.84 -3.19 9.93
CA ILE A 84 23.09 -4.45 9.21
C ILE A 84 24.36 -4.35 8.37
N ILE A 85 24.53 -3.26 7.61
CA ILE A 85 25.71 -3.06 6.75
C ILE A 85 27.00 -2.97 7.59
N GLU A 86 26.98 -2.25 8.71
CA GLU A 86 28.13 -2.15 9.61
C GLU A 86 28.49 -3.50 10.25
N LEU A 87 27.50 -4.30 10.64
CA LEU A 87 27.73 -5.67 11.10
C LEU A 87 28.42 -6.53 10.03
N MET A 88 27.99 -6.43 8.78
CA MET A 88 28.63 -7.17 7.67
C MET A 88 30.09 -6.75 7.47
N LYS A 89 30.40 -5.45 7.54
CA LYS A 89 31.78 -4.94 7.45
C LYS A 89 32.64 -5.46 8.60
N ASN A 90 32.11 -5.48 9.82
CA ASN A 90 32.81 -5.99 11.00
C ASN A 90 33.13 -7.49 10.86
N ILE A 91 32.16 -8.28 10.41
CA ILE A 91 32.32 -9.71 10.13
C ILE A 91 33.42 -9.91 9.07
N ILE A 92 33.37 -9.20 7.94
CA ILE A 92 34.38 -9.30 6.88
C ILE A 92 35.77 -8.97 7.41
N LYS A 93 35.91 -7.86 8.15
CA LYS A 93 37.19 -7.41 8.71
C LYS A 93 37.80 -8.47 9.63
N LYS A 94 37.00 -9.02 10.55
CA LYS A 94 37.46 -10.06 11.49
C LYS A 94 37.75 -11.38 10.79
N CYS A 95 36.98 -11.76 9.77
CA CYS A 95 37.27 -12.92 8.94
C CYS A 95 38.61 -12.78 8.19
N ALA A 96 38.93 -11.59 7.69
CA ALA A 96 40.21 -11.31 7.04
C ALA A 96 41.38 -11.40 8.03
N ASP A 97 41.20 -10.86 9.25
CA ASP A 97 42.20 -10.90 10.32
C ASP A 97 42.44 -12.33 10.87
N ASN A 98 41.40 -13.16 10.90
CA ASN A 98 41.45 -14.54 11.42
C ASN A 98 42.22 -15.53 10.54
N ASN A 99 42.42 -15.24 9.24
CA ASN A 99 43.35 -16.00 8.41
C ASN A 99 44.82 -15.88 8.90
N CYS A 100 45.14 -14.91 9.76
CA CYS A 100 46.48 -14.72 10.30
C CYS A 100 46.68 -15.27 11.73
N LYS A 101 45.61 -15.51 12.52
CA LYS A 101 45.69 -16.09 13.89
C LYS A 101 44.42 -16.86 14.24
N LYS A 102 44.43 -18.19 14.09
CA LYS A 102 43.42 -19.09 14.67
C LYS A 102 43.56 -19.12 16.20
N ASN A 103 42.97 -18.14 16.86
CA ASN A 103 42.75 -18.16 18.32
C ASN A 103 41.25 -18.38 18.57
N SER A 104 40.90 -19.31 19.46
CA SER A 104 39.53 -19.72 19.78
C SER A 104 38.61 -18.58 20.24
N GLU A 105 39.18 -17.50 20.79
CA GLU A 105 38.40 -16.32 21.22
C GLU A 105 37.82 -15.52 20.04
N ASN A 106 38.55 -15.44 18.91
CA ASN A 106 38.07 -14.69 17.75
C ASN A 106 36.96 -15.42 16.98
N GLU A 107 36.98 -16.76 16.97
CA GLU A 107 35.91 -17.58 16.36
C GLU A 107 34.57 -17.34 17.08
N ASN A 108 34.59 -17.30 18.43
CA ASN A 108 33.39 -17.01 19.23
C ASN A 108 32.82 -15.61 18.95
N ILE A 109 33.67 -14.60 18.74
CA ILE A 109 33.23 -13.23 18.46
C ILE A 109 32.57 -13.13 17.08
N VAL A 110 33.14 -13.79 16.06
CA VAL A 110 32.55 -13.80 14.71
C VAL A 110 31.20 -14.51 14.74
N GLU A 111 31.10 -15.66 15.43
CA GLU A 111 29.83 -16.38 15.56
C GLU A 111 28.74 -15.52 16.24
N MET A 112 29.10 -14.71 17.24
CA MET A 112 28.17 -13.78 17.87
C MET A 112 27.68 -12.70 16.91
N GLU A 113 28.55 -12.10 16.12
CA GLU A 113 28.16 -11.07 15.13
C GLU A 113 27.34 -11.66 13.98
N GLU A 114 27.65 -12.89 13.54
CA GLU A 114 26.86 -13.61 12.55
C GLU A 114 25.44 -13.88 13.06
N LYS A 115 25.29 -14.26 14.34
CA LYS A 115 23.97 -14.39 14.99
C LYS A 115 23.24 -13.06 15.08
N GLU A 116 23.93 -11.97 15.44
CA GLU A 116 23.33 -10.64 15.50
C GLU A 116 22.87 -10.16 14.11
N PHE A 117 23.67 -10.40 13.07
CA PHE A 117 23.31 -10.13 11.68
C PHE A 117 22.02 -10.85 11.28
N ILE A 118 21.91 -12.16 11.55
CA ILE A 118 20.71 -12.94 11.25
C ILE A 118 19.49 -12.44 12.04
N TYR A 119 19.69 -12.04 13.29
CA TYR A 119 18.63 -11.44 14.10
C TYR A 119 18.11 -10.15 13.48
N LYS A 120 19.00 -9.24 13.06
CA LYS A 120 18.62 -7.97 12.41
C LYS A 120 17.91 -8.18 11.07
N ILE A 121 18.36 -9.14 10.27
CA ILE A 121 17.65 -9.54 9.04
C ILE A 121 16.25 -10.06 9.36
N SER A 122 16.11 -10.86 10.42
CA SER A 122 14.81 -11.37 10.85
C SER A 122 13.86 -10.26 11.30
N GLU A 123 14.39 -9.26 12.01
CA GLU A 123 13.66 -8.05 12.41
C GLU A 123 13.17 -7.27 11.17
N LEU A 124 14.06 -6.97 10.22
CA LEU A 124 13.75 -6.30 8.96
C LEU A 124 12.60 -7.01 8.20
N LEU A 125 12.71 -8.33 8.04
CA LEU A 125 11.71 -9.13 7.34
C LEU A 125 10.36 -9.17 8.08
N LYS A 126 10.39 -9.15 9.42
CA LYS A 126 9.19 -9.09 10.25
C LYS A 126 8.50 -7.74 10.11
N GLU A 127 9.23 -6.63 10.10
CA GLU A 127 8.68 -5.30 9.92
C GLU A 127 8.01 -5.12 8.54
N ASP A 128 8.66 -5.58 7.46
CA ASP A 128 8.05 -5.54 6.13
C ASP A 128 6.75 -6.35 6.06
N TRP A 129 6.71 -7.51 6.71
CA TRP A 129 5.48 -8.32 6.80
C TRP A 129 4.34 -7.59 7.53
N GLU A 130 4.62 -6.97 8.67
CA GLU A 130 3.63 -6.19 9.40
C GLU A 130 3.12 -5.00 8.56
N ARG A 131 4.01 -4.32 7.83
CA ARG A 131 3.65 -3.25 6.89
C ARG A 131 2.74 -3.75 5.77
N ALA A 132 3.09 -4.86 5.13
CA ALA A 132 2.31 -5.45 4.04
C ALA A 132 0.88 -5.81 4.51
N LYS A 133 0.71 -6.33 5.72
CA LYS A 133 -0.63 -6.60 6.29
C LYS A 133 -1.47 -5.34 6.47
N LEU A 134 -0.84 -4.22 6.83
CA LEU A 134 -1.53 -2.94 6.99
C LEU A 134 -1.96 -2.35 5.64
N GLU A 135 -1.18 -2.57 4.58
CA GLU A 135 -1.48 -2.09 3.23
C GLU A 135 -2.66 -2.85 2.60
N VAL A 136 -2.81 -4.14 2.89
CA VAL A 136 -3.91 -4.98 2.38
C VAL A 136 -5.23 -4.74 3.14
N LYS A 137 -5.20 -4.13 4.33
CA LYS A 137 -6.42 -3.74 5.05
C LYS A 137 -7.16 -2.69 4.22
N THR A 138 -8.23 -3.13 3.58
CA THR A 138 -9.08 -2.30 2.74
C THR A 138 -9.77 -1.24 3.61
N ASP A 139 -9.73 0.01 3.17
CA ASP A 139 -10.50 1.11 3.76
C ASP A 139 -12.00 0.89 3.46
N VAL A 140 -12.64 0.06 4.29
CA VAL A 140 -14.11 -0.14 4.33
C VAL A 140 -14.87 1.18 4.53
N GLY A 141 -14.15 2.24 4.89
CA GLY A 141 -14.64 3.59 5.06
C GLY A 141 -15.27 4.20 3.80
N ASN A 142 -14.77 3.85 2.63
CA ASN A 142 -15.33 4.40 1.38
C ASN A 142 -16.55 3.62 0.88
N LEU A 143 -16.66 2.33 1.24
CA LEU A 143 -17.79 1.50 0.87
C LEU A 143 -19.06 1.93 1.63
N TYR A 144 -18.97 2.21 2.93
CA TYR A 144 -20.13 2.68 3.70
C TYR A 144 -20.67 4.00 3.17
N LYS A 145 -19.79 4.92 2.71
CA LYS A 145 -20.19 6.22 2.17
C LYS A 145 -20.97 6.07 0.87
N VAL A 146 -20.52 5.17 -0.01
CA VAL A 146 -21.21 4.87 -1.27
C VAL A 146 -22.56 4.22 -1.00
N ILE A 147 -22.62 3.23 -0.10
CA ILE A 147 -23.88 2.57 0.29
C ILE A 147 -24.85 3.59 0.89
N HIS A 148 -24.40 4.42 1.83
CA HIS A 148 -25.25 5.42 2.48
C HIS A 148 -25.79 6.46 1.48
N LEU A 149 -24.98 6.93 0.53
CA LEU A 149 -25.45 7.86 -0.51
C LEU A 149 -26.46 7.22 -1.45
N SER A 150 -26.23 5.96 -1.85
CA SER A 150 -27.18 5.21 -2.67
C SER A 150 -28.52 5.00 -1.96
N TYR A 151 -28.50 4.77 -0.64
CA TYR A 151 -29.70 4.62 0.19
C TYR A 151 -30.50 5.92 0.31
N VAL A 152 -29.82 7.07 0.52
CA VAL A 152 -30.47 8.39 0.56
C VAL A 152 -31.11 8.74 -0.79
N PHE A 153 -30.43 8.43 -1.89
CA PHE A 153 -30.98 8.62 -3.23
C PHE A 153 -32.22 7.76 -3.48
N LEU A 154 -32.19 6.50 -3.05
CA LEU A 154 -33.33 5.58 -3.16
C LEU A 154 -34.54 6.08 -2.36
N ILE A 155 -34.34 6.54 -1.12
CA ILE A 155 -35.43 7.12 -0.30
C ILE A 155 -36.06 8.33 -1.00
N TYR A 156 -35.22 9.23 -1.53
CA TYR A 156 -35.71 10.41 -2.24
C TYR A 156 -36.49 10.02 -3.52
N PHE A 157 -35.99 9.04 -4.27
CA PHE A 157 -36.66 8.52 -5.46
C PHE A 157 -38.02 7.91 -5.15
N VAL A 158 -38.11 7.11 -4.08
CA VAL A 158 -39.38 6.52 -3.61
C VAL A 158 -40.34 7.62 -3.15
N TYR A 159 -39.88 8.59 -2.36
CA TYR A 159 -40.69 9.75 -1.95
C TYR A 159 -41.26 10.50 -3.16
N TYR A 160 -40.45 10.73 -4.19
CA TYR A 160 -40.86 11.39 -5.42
C TYR A 160 -41.98 10.63 -6.15
N ILE A 161 -41.88 9.29 -6.26
CA ILE A 161 -42.91 8.46 -6.90
C ILE A 161 -44.25 8.53 -6.15
N PHE A 162 -44.22 8.46 -4.82
CA PHE A 162 -45.44 8.35 -4.01
C PHE A 162 -46.10 9.69 -3.69
N TRP A 163 -45.32 10.77 -3.53
CA TRP A 163 -45.81 12.07 -3.02
C TRP A 163 -45.47 13.27 -3.91
N GLY A 164 -44.51 13.14 -4.83
CA GLY A 164 -43.98 14.26 -5.61
C GLY A 164 -44.87 14.75 -6.76
N LYS A 165 -45.86 13.96 -7.17
CA LYS A 165 -46.78 14.31 -8.28
C LYS A 165 -47.96 15.20 -7.87
N GLU A 166 -48.38 15.18 -6.61
CA GLU A 166 -49.57 15.95 -6.15
C GLU A 166 -49.23 17.23 -5.36
N VAL A 167 -48.01 17.35 -4.81
CA VAL A 167 -47.70 18.36 -3.78
C VAL A 167 -46.77 19.49 -4.27
N ILE A 168 -46.05 19.32 -5.38
CA ILE A 168 -44.94 20.22 -5.77
C ILE A 168 -45.05 20.64 -7.25
N ASP A 169 -45.01 21.95 -7.49
CA ASP A 169 -45.03 22.56 -8.84
C ASP A 169 -43.92 21.98 -9.75
N SER A 170 -44.25 21.78 -11.03
CA SER A 170 -43.37 21.20 -12.06
C SER A 170 -42.01 21.92 -12.13
N THR A 171 -42.02 23.22 -11.86
CA THR A 171 -40.83 24.08 -11.85
C THR A 171 -39.89 23.78 -10.68
N ILE A 172 -40.44 23.46 -9.49
CA ILE A 172 -39.64 23.15 -8.30
C ILE A 172 -39.03 21.75 -8.42
N ASN A 173 -39.76 20.80 -8.98
CA ASN A 173 -39.28 19.44 -9.21
C ASN A 173 -38.09 19.38 -10.18
N SER A 174 -38.11 20.16 -11.27
CA SER A 174 -36.99 20.18 -12.23
C SER A 174 -35.72 20.78 -11.64
N VAL A 175 -35.84 21.81 -10.78
CA VAL A 175 -34.71 22.42 -10.06
C VAL A 175 -34.10 21.43 -9.07
N ILE A 176 -34.91 20.68 -8.30
CA ILE A 176 -34.39 19.70 -7.35
C ILE A 176 -33.67 18.55 -8.07
N ILE A 177 -34.22 18.07 -9.19
CA ILE A 177 -33.58 17.05 -10.03
C ILE A 177 -32.23 17.57 -10.58
N ALA A 178 -32.17 18.82 -11.06
CA ALA A 178 -30.94 19.41 -11.55
C ALA A 178 -29.87 19.52 -10.44
N ILE A 179 -30.27 19.89 -9.22
CA ILE A 179 -29.40 19.93 -8.04
C ILE A 179 -28.86 18.54 -7.71
N LEU A 180 -29.69 17.50 -7.73
CA LEU A 180 -29.28 16.13 -7.46
C LEU A 180 -28.33 15.59 -8.53
N ILE A 181 -28.57 15.89 -9.81
CA ILE A 181 -27.66 15.54 -10.91
C ILE A 181 -26.33 16.26 -10.74
N TYR A 182 -26.34 17.56 -10.39
CA TYR A 182 -25.13 18.34 -10.18
C TYR A 182 -24.29 17.82 -9.01
N PHE A 183 -24.90 17.61 -7.83
CA PHE A 183 -24.18 17.08 -6.66
C PHE A 183 -23.79 15.61 -6.84
N GLY A 184 -24.63 14.80 -7.49
CA GLY A 184 -24.31 13.42 -7.85
C GLY A 184 -23.13 13.35 -8.82
N GLY A 185 -23.10 14.23 -9.83
CA GLY A 185 -22.00 14.38 -10.77
C GLY A 185 -20.70 14.83 -10.10
N LEU A 186 -20.76 15.83 -9.21
CA LEU A 186 -19.61 16.25 -8.41
C LEU A 186 -19.09 15.15 -7.49
N TYR A 187 -19.99 14.37 -6.89
CA TYR A 187 -19.60 13.23 -6.05
C TYR A 187 -18.97 12.13 -6.88
N LEU A 188 -19.54 11.79 -8.05
CA LEU A 188 -18.97 10.82 -8.98
C LEU A 188 -17.60 11.29 -9.48
N ALA A 189 -17.45 12.56 -9.84
CA ALA A 189 -16.17 13.15 -10.23
C ALA A 189 -15.15 13.05 -9.09
N ARG A 190 -15.52 13.40 -7.86
CA ARG A 190 -14.65 13.21 -6.68
C ARG A 190 -14.34 11.74 -6.43
N PHE A 191 -15.29 10.84 -6.60
CA PHE A 191 -15.07 9.41 -6.46
C PHE A 191 -14.08 8.92 -7.51
N LEU A 192 -14.26 9.26 -8.79
CA LEU A 192 -13.34 8.88 -9.88
C LEU A 192 -11.95 9.51 -9.70
N MET A 193 -11.88 10.79 -9.31
CA MET A 193 -10.62 11.52 -9.08
C MET A 193 -9.93 11.15 -7.76
N ASN A 194 -10.62 10.55 -6.81
CA ASN A 194 -10.02 10.03 -5.58
C ASN A 194 -9.18 8.80 -5.92
N LYS A 195 -7.95 9.06 -6.38
CA LYS A 195 -6.84 8.12 -6.39
C LYS A 195 -6.74 7.61 -4.97
N GLY A 196 -7.12 6.35 -4.75
CA GLY A 196 -7.13 5.77 -3.41
C GLY A 196 -5.79 6.07 -2.75
N SER A 197 -5.83 6.87 -1.70
CA SER A 197 -4.65 7.14 -0.90
C SER A 197 -4.10 5.78 -0.47
N ILE A 198 -2.86 5.49 -0.87
CA ILE A 198 -2.04 4.48 -0.22
C ILE A 198 -2.18 4.77 1.27
N VAL A 199 -2.66 3.78 2.01
CA VAL A 199 -3.11 3.88 3.40
C VAL A 199 -2.09 4.70 4.19
N LYS A 200 -2.49 5.90 4.66
CA LYS A 200 -1.68 6.65 5.63
C LYS A 200 -1.62 5.82 6.92
N PRO A 201 -0.45 5.69 7.56
CA PRO A 201 -0.28 4.81 8.72
C PRO A 201 -1.29 5.16 9.83
N SER A 202 -2.07 4.17 10.26
CA SER A 202 -3.14 4.33 11.26
C SER A 202 -2.63 4.54 12.69
N SER A 203 -1.32 4.46 12.91
CA SER A 203 -0.66 4.67 14.19
C SER A 203 -0.06 6.07 14.24
N LYS A 204 -0.34 6.84 15.31
CA LYS A 204 0.29 8.14 15.56
C LYS A 204 1.83 8.07 15.45
N LYS A 205 2.45 6.94 15.85
CA LYS A 205 3.90 6.73 15.72
C LYS A 205 4.34 6.59 14.26
N GLY A 206 3.57 5.89 13.43
CA GLY A 206 3.86 5.74 11.99
C GLY A 206 3.63 7.03 11.21
N LEU A 207 2.62 7.83 11.59
CA LEU A 207 2.37 9.14 11.00
C LEU A 207 3.49 10.14 11.35
N PHE A 208 3.97 10.14 12.59
CA PHE A 208 5.11 10.97 12.98
C PHE A 208 6.40 10.57 12.26
N ARG A 209 6.65 9.26 12.06
CA ARG A 209 7.81 8.78 11.31
C ARG A 209 7.74 9.18 9.83
N TYR A 210 6.58 9.00 9.19
CA TYR A 210 6.33 9.40 7.80
C TYR A 210 6.41 10.92 7.58
N ILE A 211 5.84 11.73 8.49
CA ILE A 211 5.94 13.20 8.41
C ILE A 211 7.40 13.65 8.62
N LYS A 212 8.13 13.00 9.52
CA LYS A 212 9.54 13.30 9.77
C LYS A 212 10.40 12.99 8.53
N GLU A 213 10.17 11.86 7.87
CA GLU A 213 10.86 11.47 6.63
C GLU A 213 10.62 12.48 5.49
N ILE A 214 9.37 12.89 5.25
CA ILE A 214 9.03 13.90 4.24
C ILE A 214 9.65 15.27 4.56
N ALA A 215 9.66 15.66 5.84
CA ALA A 215 10.27 16.92 6.26
C ALA A 215 11.79 16.91 6.05
N THR A 216 12.46 15.78 6.26
CA THR A 216 13.90 15.64 6.00
C THR A 216 14.26 15.58 4.51
N GLU A 217 13.41 15.01 3.66
CA GLU A 217 13.61 15.04 2.19
C GLU A 217 13.48 16.46 1.61
N HIS A 218 12.56 17.27 2.14
CA HIS A 218 12.40 18.65 1.69
C HIS A 218 13.51 19.59 2.16
N TYR A 219 14.17 19.31 3.29
CA TYR A 219 15.25 20.14 3.82
C TYR A 219 16.63 19.82 3.20
N THR A 220 16.80 18.64 2.60
CA THR A 220 18.07 18.22 1.96
C THR A 220 18.12 18.53 0.46
N ARG A 221 17.00 18.95 -0.15
CA ARG A 221 16.89 19.39 -1.54
C ARG A 221 16.76 20.92 -1.70
N GLY A 222 16.94 21.68 -0.62
CA GLY A 222 17.00 23.15 -0.62
C GLY A 222 18.43 23.66 -0.52
#